data_AF-A0A9X8YLJ9-F1
#
_entry.id   AF-A0A9X8YLJ9-F1
#
_cell.length_a   1.000
_cell.length_b   1.000
_cell.length_c   1.000
_cell.angle_alpha   90.00
_cell.angle_beta   90.00
_cell.angle_gamma   90.00
#
_symmetry.space_group_name_H-M   'P 1'
#
loop_
_entity.id
_entity.type
_entity.pdbx_description
1 polymer ?
#
loop_
_entity_poly.entity_id
_entity_poly.type
_entity_poly.pdbx_seq_one_letter_code
_entity_poly.pdbx_strand_id
1 'polypeptide(L)'
;LLPPFMQRYPQLQVELTLDDRVLDVVAAGFDISLRIRRRLPDSSLSARALGDVHQRICAAPGYLAQHGVPQTPNELQRHSCLAYSLAEKPGQW
;
A
#
# COMPACT_ATOMS: atom_id res chain seq x y z
N LEU A 1 3.01 -13.56 11.06
CA LEU A 1 1.59 -14.00 10.96
C LEU A 1 1.42 -15.23 10.09
N LEU A 2 1.97 -15.24 8.87
CA LEU A 2 1.82 -16.38 7.96
C LEU A 2 2.41 -17.71 8.49
N PRO A 3 3.64 -17.77 9.06
CA PRO A 3 4.16 -19.05 9.54
C PRO A 3 3.32 -19.68 10.67
N PRO A 4 2.90 -18.93 11.72
CA PRO A 4 1.96 -19.46 12.73
C PRO A 4 0.60 -19.90 12.16
N PHE A 5 0.09 -19.21 11.13
CA PHE A 5 -1.17 -19.58 10.47
C PHE A 5 -1.05 -20.91 9.72
N MET A 6 0.04 -21.11 8.97
CA MET A 6 0.30 -22.37 8.27
C MET A 6 0.54 -23.54 9.24
N GLN A 7 1.18 -23.30 10.38
CA GLN A 7 1.32 -24.31 11.44
C GLN A 7 -0.04 -24.73 12.02
N ARG A 8 -0.97 -23.79 12.16
CA ARG A 8 -2.33 -24.07 12.64
C ARG A 8 -3.18 -24.84 11.62
N TYR A 9 -2.93 -24.68 10.33
CA TYR A 9 -3.67 -25.30 9.23
C TYR A 9 -2.73 -26.04 8.27
N PRO A 10 -2.17 -27.19 8.65
CA PRO A 10 -1.08 -27.85 7.92
C PRO A 10 -1.49 -28.44 6.55
N GLN A 11 -2.78 -28.62 6.30
CA GLN A 11 -3.30 -29.10 5.02
C GLN A 11 -3.50 -27.96 4.01
N LEU A 12 -3.44 -26.70 4.45
CA LEU A 12 -3.60 -25.54 3.60
C LEU A 12 -2.28 -25.25 2.87
N GLN A 13 -2.33 -25.15 1.55
CA GLN A 13 -1.25 -24.60 0.75
C GLN A 13 -1.57 -23.14 0.44
N VAL A 14 -0.58 -22.26 0.63
CA VAL A 14 -0.73 -20.82 0.37
C VAL A 14 0.23 -20.44 -0.75
N GLU A 15 -0.33 -20.03 -1.88
CA GLU A 15 0.40 -19.34 -2.93
C GLU A 15 0.20 -17.83 -2.74
N LEU A 16 1.30 -17.07 -2.75
CA LEU A 16 1.27 -15.63 -2.50
C LEU A 16 1.92 -14.88 -3.66
N THR A 17 1.11 -14.04 -4.31
CA THR A 17 1.57 -13.09 -5.32
C THR A 17 1.51 -11.68 -4.74
N LEU A 18 2.62 -10.95 -4.85
CA LEU A 18 2.74 -9.56 -4.41
C LEU A 18 2.81 -8.67 -5.66
N ASP A 19 1.73 -7.94 -5.93
CA ASP A 19 1.62 -7.06 -7.09
C ASP A 19 0.75 -5.84 -6.78
N ASP A 20 1.28 -4.66 -7.08
CA ASP A 20 0.60 -3.39 -6.85
C ASP A 20 -0.43 -3.05 -7.94
N ARG A 21 -0.39 -3.75 -9.09
CA ARG A 21 -1.37 -3.61 -10.16
C ARG A 21 -2.76 -4.04 -9.70
N VAL A 22 -3.77 -3.33 -10.18
CA VAL A 22 -5.16 -3.75 -10.04
C VAL A 22 -5.38 -4.92 -11.01
N LEU A 23 -5.42 -6.13 -10.47
CA LEU A 23 -5.75 -7.34 -11.21
C LEU A 23 -7.21 -7.70 -10.94
N ASP A 24 -7.91 -8.14 -11.97
CA ASP A 24 -9.16 -8.86 -11.79
C ASP A 24 -8.86 -10.16 -11.04
N VAL A 25 -9.30 -10.20 -9.79
CA VAL A 25 -9.06 -11.30 -8.85
C VAL A 25 -9.62 -12.61 -9.40
N VAL A 26 -10.78 -12.54 -10.05
CA VAL A 26 -11.48 -13.72 -10.59
C VAL A 26 -10.77 -14.21 -11.84
N ALA A 27 -10.48 -13.31 -12.78
CA ALA A 27 -9.81 -13.70 -14.03
C ALA A 27 -8.39 -14.24 -13.80
N ALA A 28 -7.70 -13.76 -12.75
CA ALA A 28 -6.37 -14.21 -12.38
C ALA A 28 -6.36 -15.48 -11.50
N GLY A 29 -7.53 -16.04 -11.16
CA GLY A 29 -7.64 -17.29 -10.38
C GLY A 29 -7.29 -17.15 -8.90
N PHE A 30 -7.37 -15.94 -8.33
CA PHE A 30 -7.13 -15.74 -6.91
C PHE A 30 -8.41 -15.98 -6.09
N ASP A 31 -8.30 -16.75 -5.01
CA ASP A 31 -9.40 -16.92 -4.05
C ASP A 31 -9.61 -15.65 -3.19
N ILE A 32 -8.51 -14.98 -2.84
CA ILE A 32 -8.50 -13.83 -1.93
C ILE A 32 -7.53 -12.77 -2.45
N SER A 33 -7.96 -11.51 -2.37
CA SER A 33 -7.14 -10.33 -2.68
C SER A 33 -7.14 -9.38 -1.49
N LEU A 34 -5.93 -9.07 -1.00
CA LEU A 34 -5.73 -8.08 0.06
C LEU A 34 -5.30 -6.76 -0.58
N ARG A 35 -6.14 -5.73 -0.47
CA ARG A 35 -5.93 -4.44 -1.14
C ARG A 35 -6.06 -3.27 -0.19
N ILE A 36 -5.15 -2.31 -0.32
CA ILE A 36 -5.23 -0.99 0.31
C ILE A 36 -5.88 -0.05 -0.70
N ARG A 37 -7.18 0.23 -0.53
CA ARG A 37 -7.93 1.13 -1.40
C ARG A 37 -8.93 1.93 -0.58
N ARG A 38 -9.13 3.20 -0.95
CA ARG A 38 -10.16 4.05 -0.33
C ARG A 38 -11.56 3.66 -0.80
N ARG A 39 -11.69 3.15 -2.03
CA ARG A 39 -12.93 2.64 -2.60
C ARG A 39 -12.63 1.40 -3.42
N LEU A 40 -13.52 0.42 -3.36
CA LEU A 40 -13.50 -0.73 -4.26
C LEU A 40 -14.42 -0.43 -5.45
N PRO A 41 -14.07 -0.88 -6.66
CA PRO A 41 -14.98 -0.78 -7.80
C PRO A 41 -16.24 -1.62 -7.54
N ASP A 42 -17.35 -1.20 -8.13
CA ASP A 42 -18.57 -2.00 -8.12
C ASP A 42 -18.30 -3.35 -8.78
N SER A 43 -18.57 -4.43 -8.05
CA SER A 43 -18.36 -5.80 -8.52
C SER A 43 -19.28 -6.75 -7.78
N SER A 44 -19.36 -8.00 -8.24
CA SER A 44 -20.02 -9.09 -7.53
C SER A 44 -19.21 -9.63 -6.34
N LEU A 45 -18.01 -9.09 -6.08
CA LEU A 45 -17.13 -9.58 -5.03
C LEU A 45 -17.62 -9.14 -3.65
N SER A 46 -17.50 -10.05 -2.69
CA SER A 46 -17.69 -9.72 -1.27
C SER A 46 -16.43 -9.08 -0.71
N ALA A 47 -16.57 -7.93 -0.05
CA ALA A 47 -15.46 -7.20 0.56
C ALA A 47 -15.62 -7.10 2.08
N ARG A 48 -14.50 -7.19 2.80
CA ARG A 48 -14.43 -6.98 4.25
C ARG A 48 -13.31 -6.01 4.59
N ALA A 49 -13.64 -4.97 5.35
CA ALA A 49 -12.64 -4.07 5.90
C ALA A 49 -11.80 -4.80 6.97
N LEU A 50 -10.48 -4.75 6.83
CA LEU A 50 -9.53 -5.34 7.79
C LEU A 50 -8.90 -4.30 8.71
N GLY A 51 -8.83 -3.04 8.27
CA GLY A 51 -8.28 -1.92 9.02
C GLY A 51 -7.87 -0.77 8.11
N ASP A 52 -7.35 0.28 8.74
CA ASP A 52 -6.90 1.50 8.06
C ASP A 52 -5.38 1.53 7.92
N VAL A 53 -4.90 2.14 6.83
CA VAL A 53 -3.47 2.40 6.59
C VAL A 53 -3.24 3.90 6.57
N HIS A 54 -2.35 4.38 7.44
CA HIS A 54 -1.98 5.79 7.49
C HIS A 54 -0.65 6.03 6.80
N GLN A 55 -0.66 6.84 5.74
CA GLN A 55 0.57 7.31 5.12
C GLN A 55 1.23 8.39 5.99
N ARG A 56 2.56 8.39 6.01
CA ARG A 56 3.39 9.36 6.72
C ARG A 56 4.44 9.91 5.78
N ILE A 57 4.65 11.21 5.83
CA ILE A 57 5.79 11.85 5.16
C ILE A 57 7.02 11.61 6.03
N CYS A 58 8.09 11.15 5.42
CA CYS A 58 9.36 10.91 6.09
C CYS A 58 10.52 11.27 5.17
N ALA A 59 11.68 11.52 5.77
CA ALA A 59 12.91 11.78 5.05
C ALA A 59 14.09 11.22 5.86
N ALA A 60 15.18 10.89 5.18
CA ALA A 60 16.40 10.48 5.85
C ALA A 60 16.95 11.64 6.71
N PRO A 61 17.46 11.38 7.93
CA PRO A 61 18.00 12.45 8.79
C PRO A 61 19.09 13.30 8.12
N GLY A 62 19.96 12.67 7.34
CA GLY A 62 21.02 13.38 6.60
C GLY A 62 20.49 14.34 5.53
N TYR A 63 19.36 14.01 4.89
CA TYR A 63 18.71 14.90 3.93
C TYR A 63 18.19 16.16 4.64
N LEU A 64 17.50 15.99 5.77
CA LEU A 64 16.95 17.09 6.56
C LEU A 64 18.03 17.97 7.18
N ALA A 65 19.18 17.40 7.57
CA ALA A 65 20.32 18.18 8.07
C ALA A 65 20.90 19.12 7.00
N GLN A 66 20.85 18.72 5.73
CA GLN A 66 21.38 19.50 4.61
C GLN A 66 20.35 20.48 4.01
N HIS A 67 19.07 20.10 3.99
CA HIS A 67 18.01 20.83 3.27
C HIS A 67 16.99 21.51 4.20
N GLY A 68 17.10 21.30 5.52
CA GLY A 68 16.14 21.78 6.50
C GLY A 68 14.93 20.85 6.66
N VAL A 69 14.16 21.07 7.73
CA VAL A 69 12.90 20.36 8.00
C VAL A 69 11.73 21.22 7.53
N PRO A 70 10.91 20.76 6.58
CA PRO A 70 9.74 21.51 6.15
C PRO A 70 8.73 21.63 7.30
N GLN A 71 8.31 22.85 7.62
CA GLN A 71 7.33 23.14 8.67
C GLN A 71 5.89 23.19 8.12
N THR A 72 5.76 23.39 6.80
CA THR A 72 4.48 23.44 6.11
C THR A 72 4.49 22.56 4.85
N PRO A 73 3.34 21.99 4.42
CA PRO A 73 3.29 21.20 3.19
C PRO A 73 3.77 21.97 1.95
N ASN A 74 3.55 23.28 1.88
CA ASN A 74 4.00 24.10 0.75
C ASN A 74 5.53 24.13 0.59
N GLU A 75 6.28 23.96 1.68
CA GLU A 75 7.74 23.93 1.62
C GLU A 75 8.28 22.69 0.88
N LEU A 76 7.48 21.62 0.75
CA LEU A 76 7.84 20.42 -0.02
C LEU A 76 8.14 20.71 -1.49
N GLN A 77 7.64 21.83 -2.04
CA GLN A 77 7.97 22.28 -3.39
C GLN A 77 9.46 22.60 -3.57
N ARG A 78 10.18 22.86 -2.47
CA ARG A 78 11.63 23.13 -2.45
C ARG A 78 12.46 21.89 -2.11
N HIS A 79 11.81 20.75 -1.92
CA HIS A 79 12.44 19.49 -1.55
C HIS A 79 12.35 18.47 -2.68
N SER A 80 13.34 17.59 -2.79
CA SER A 80 13.29 16.42 -3.65
C SER A 80 12.30 15.42 -3.08
N CYS A 81 11.07 15.43 -3.61
CA CYS A 81 10.01 14.52 -3.21
C CYS A 81 10.04 13.25 -4.07
N LEU A 82 10.00 12.09 -3.42
CA LEU A 82 9.84 10.79 -4.08
C LEU A 82 8.38 10.35 -3.98
N ALA A 83 7.70 10.27 -5.11
CA ALA A 83 6.31 9.82 -5.19
C ALA A 83 6.23 8.41 -5.79
N TYR A 84 5.32 7.59 -5.27
CA TYR A 84 5.03 6.30 -5.85
C TYR A 84 4.17 6.47 -7.11
N SER A 85 4.68 6.03 -8.26
CA SER A 85 4.07 6.28 -9.58
C SER A 85 2.71 5.60 -9.77
N LEU A 86 2.45 4.49 -9.06
CA LEU A 86 1.17 3.78 -9.11
C LEU A 86 0.19 4.24 -8.00
N ALA A 87 0.51 5.31 -7.26
CA ALA A 87 -0.44 5.92 -6.34
C ALA A 87 -1.63 6.55 -7.12
N GLU A 88 -2.80 6.65 -6.49
CA GLU A 88 -3.96 7.30 -7.11
C GLU A 88 -3.68 8.77 -7.49
N LYS A 89 -2.84 9.45 -6.69
CA LYS A 89 -2.43 10.84 -6.92
C LYS A 89 -0.94 11.02 -6.60
N PRO A 90 -0.02 10.62 -7.50
CA PRO A 90 1.42 10.75 -7.26
C PRO A 90 1.82 12.22 -7.07
N GLY A 91 2.57 12.51 -6.02
CA GLY A 91 3.11 13.85 -5.77
C GLY A 91 2.11 14.86 -5.18
N GLN A 92 0.91 14.41 -4.78
CA GLN A 92 0.01 15.21 -3.95
C GLN A 92 0.23 14.85 -2.47
N TRP A 93 0.52 15.85 -1.65
CA TRP A 93 0.88 15.73 -0.24
C TRP A 93 -0.08 16.53 0.64
#